data_AF-A0A7J8VU21-F1
#
_entry.id   AF-A0A7J8VU21-F1
#
_cell.length_a   1.000
_cell.length_b   1.000
_cell.length_c   1.000
_cell.angle_alpha   90.00
_cell.angle_beta   90.00
_cell.angle_gamma   90.00
#
_symmetry.space_group_name_H-M   'P 1'
#
loop_
_entity.id
_entity.type
_entity.pdbx_description
1 polymer ?
#
loop_
_entity_poly.entity_id
_entity_poly.type
_entity_poly.pdbx_seq_one_letter_code
_entity_poly.pdbx_strand_id
1 'polypeptide(L)'
;MGKEKTHINIVVIGHVDSGKSTTTGHLIYKLGAIDKRVIERFEKEAAEMNKRSFKYAWVLDKLKAERERGITIDITLWKFETTKYYCTADCAVLIIDSTTGGFEAGISKDGQTREHALLAFTLGVKQMICCCNKARYDEIVKEVSSYLKKVGYNPEKIPF
;
A
#
# COMPACT_ATOMS: atom_id res chain seq x y z
N MET A 1 -14.71 -28.41 14.51
CA MET A 1 -13.30 -28.06 14.23
C MET A 1 -13.29 -26.89 13.27
N GLY A 2 -12.94 -25.68 13.73
CA GLY A 2 -12.76 -24.54 12.83
C GLY A 2 -11.60 -24.84 11.88
N LYS A 3 -11.81 -24.72 10.56
CA LYS A 3 -10.73 -24.90 9.58
C LYS A 3 -9.57 -23.98 9.93
N GLU A 4 -8.36 -24.52 10.06
CA GLU A 4 -7.15 -23.71 10.18
C GLU A 4 -7.09 -22.73 9.00
N LYS A 5 -6.96 -21.44 9.33
CA LYS A 5 -6.72 -20.39 8.36
C LYS A 5 -5.20 -20.34 8.15
N THR A 6 -4.72 -20.21 6.91
CA THR A 6 -3.30 -20.24 6.48
C THR A 6 -2.54 -18.95 6.92
N HIS A 7 -1.49 -18.37 6.30
CA HIS A 7 -0.86 -17.11 6.81
C HIS A 7 -0.13 -16.32 5.72
N ILE A 8 -0.54 -15.06 5.42
CA ILE A 8 -0.05 -14.29 4.23
C ILE A 8 0.98 -13.28 4.70
N ASN A 9 2.04 -13.09 3.93
CA ASN A 9 2.92 -11.93 4.05
C ASN A 9 2.64 -10.97 2.89
N ILE A 10 2.11 -9.79 3.20
CA ILE A 10 1.84 -8.75 2.21
C ILE A 10 2.87 -7.64 2.38
N VAL A 11 3.48 -7.23 1.28
CA VAL A 11 4.32 -6.03 1.23
C VAL A 11 3.58 -4.95 0.44
N VAL A 12 3.44 -3.76 1.02
CA VAL A 12 2.83 -2.60 0.35
C VAL A 12 3.94 -1.73 -0.20
N ILE A 13 3.95 -1.55 -1.52
CA ILE A 13 4.99 -0.84 -2.25
C ILE A 13 4.40 0.27 -3.13
N GLY A 14 5.26 1.18 -3.61
CA GLY A 14 4.86 2.31 -4.46
C GLY A 14 5.66 3.58 -4.18
N HIS A 15 5.45 4.61 -4.99
CA HIS A 15 6.15 5.90 -4.87
C HIS A 15 5.81 6.68 -3.58
N VAL A 16 6.64 7.65 -3.22
CA VAL A 16 6.28 8.68 -2.23
C VAL A 16 4.95 9.33 -2.63
N ASP A 17 4.12 9.69 -1.65
CA ASP A 17 2.81 10.33 -1.85
C ASP A 17 1.72 9.53 -2.60
N SER A 18 2.00 8.27 -2.98
CA SER A 18 0.97 7.37 -3.52
C SER A 18 -0.10 6.98 -2.50
N GLY A 19 0.15 7.22 -1.21
CA GLY A 19 -0.81 6.98 -0.13
C GLY A 19 -0.72 5.58 0.50
N LYS A 20 0.42 4.89 0.35
CA LYS A 20 0.68 3.54 0.90
C LYS A 20 0.20 3.36 2.34
N SER A 21 0.71 4.18 3.25
CA SER A 21 0.44 4.07 4.69
C SER A 21 -1.02 4.39 5.01
N THR A 22 -1.60 5.39 4.34
CA THR A 22 -3.01 5.75 4.49
C THR A 22 -3.95 4.63 4.04
N THR A 23 -3.72 4.04 2.87
CA THR A 23 -4.52 2.93 2.34
C THR A 23 -4.41 1.70 3.22
N THR A 24 -3.19 1.38 3.65
CA THR A 24 -2.93 0.22 4.52
C THR A 24 -3.56 0.40 5.89
N GLY A 25 -3.39 1.56 6.54
CA GLY A 25 -4.03 1.85 7.83
C GLY A 25 -5.55 1.86 7.75
N HIS A 26 -6.12 2.34 6.64
CA HIS A 26 -7.56 2.30 6.43
C HIS A 26 -8.07 0.86 6.24
N LEU A 27 -7.34 0.01 5.53
CA LEU A 27 -7.65 -1.42 5.41
C LEU A 27 -7.66 -2.10 6.78
N ILE A 28 -6.61 -1.90 7.58
CA ILE A 28 -6.49 -2.46 8.93
C ILE A 28 -7.68 -2.03 9.80
N TYR A 29 -8.07 -0.76 9.74
CA TYR A 29 -9.25 -0.26 10.44
C TYR A 29 -10.55 -0.94 9.97
N LYS A 30 -10.76 -1.05 8.65
CA LYS A 30 -11.98 -1.66 8.08
C LYS A 30 -12.11 -3.14 8.39
N LEU A 31 -10.98 -3.84 8.56
CA LEU A 31 -10.95 -5.25 8.98
C LEU A 31 -11.17 -5.43 10.49
N GLY A 32 -11.38 -4.35 11.24
CA GLY A 32 -11.65 -4.40 12.67
C GLY A 32 -10.42 -4.72 13.52
N ALA A 33 -9.22 -4.73 12.93
CA ALA A 33 -7.98 -4.95 13.66
C ALA A 33 -7.60 -3.75 14.55
N ILE A 34 -8.26 -2.60 14.36
CA ILE A 34 -8.10 -1.39 15.19
C ILE A 34 -9.48 -0.86 15.60
N ASP A 35 -9.63 -0.60 16.89
CA ASP A 35 -10.83 -0.01 17.46
C ASP A 35 -11.03 1.43 16.95
N LYS A 36 -12.29 1.79 16.69
CA LYS A 36 -12.69 3.14 16.28
C LYS A 36 -12.17 4.22 17.22
N ARG A 37 -12.14 3.98 18.54
CA ARG A 37 -11.63 4.92 19.55
C ARG A 37 -10.15 5.25 19.34
N VAL A 38 -9.37 4.28 18.88
CA VAL A 38 -7.94 4.49 18.57
C VAL A 38 -7.79 5.40 17.35
N ILE A 39 -8.61 5.19 16.31
CA ILE A 39 -8.64 6.07 15.13
C ILE A 39 -9.10 7.49 15.49
N GLU A 40 -10.12 7.63 16.34
CA GLU A 40 -10.59 8.93 16.82
C GLU A 40 -9.49 9.67 17.62
N ARG A 41 -8.70 8.94 18.42
CA ARG A 41 -7.52 9.52 19.09
C ARG A 41 -6.47 9.96 18.07
N PHE A 42 -6.12 9.11 17.11
CA PHE A 42 -5.14 9.47 16.07
C PHE A 42 -5.62 10.63 15.19
N GLU A 43 -6.93 10.76 14.96
CA GLU A 43 -7.48 11.91 14.25
C GLU A 43 -7.26 13.21 15.02
N LYS A 44 -7.42 13.20 16.35
CA LYS A 44 -7.13 14.36 17.20
C LYS A 44 -5.65 14.70 17.21
N GLU A 45 -4.78 13.71 17.45
CA GLU A 45 -3.31 13.88 17.41
C GLU A 45 -2.84 14.43 16.06
N ALA A 46 -3.36 13.89 14.96
CA ALA A 46 -3.01 14.35 13.62
C ALA A 46 -3.56 15.75 13.33
N ALA A 47 -4.73 16.10 13.86
CA ALA A 47 -5.30 17.45 13.72
C ALA A 47 -4.47 18.52 14.45
N GLU A 48 -3.96 18.21 15.65
CA GLU A 48 -3.05 19.09 16.40
C GLU A 48 -1.77 19.42 15.60
N MET A 49 -1.39 18.53 14.69
CA MET A 49 -0.23 18.68 13.80
C MET A 49 -0.59 19.21 12.40
N ASN A 50 -1.81 19.72 12.18
CA ASN A 50 -2.33 20.15 10.87
C ASN A 50 -2.31 19.05 9.78
N LYS A 51 -2.35 17.77 10.19
CA LYS A 51 -2.28 16.58 9.33
C LYS A 51 -3.49 15.67 9.50
N ARG A 52 -4.66 16.23 9.79
CA ARG A 52 -5.89 15.48 10.09
C ARG A 52 -6.21 14.38 9.05
N SER A 53 -5.91 14.60 7.78
CA SER A 53 -6.11 13.63 6.68
C SER A 53 -5.21 12.38 6.79
N PHE A 54 -4.15 12.42 7.60
CA PHE A 54 -3.17 11.35 7.78
C PHE A 54 -3.54 10.39 8.93
N LYS A 55 -4.73 10.55 9.54
CA LYS A 55 -5.16 9.73 10.68
C LYS A 55 -5.02 8.22 10.49
N TYR A 56 -5.12 7.72 9.26
CA TYR A 56 -4.90 6.30 8.96
C TYR A 56 -3.42 5.93 8.81
N ALA A 57 -2.56 6.84 8.33
CA ALA A 57 -1.12 6.60 8.31
C ALA A 57 -0.53 6.49 9.73
N TRP A 58 -1.12 7.18 10.71
CA TRP A 58 -0.72 7.12 12.13
C TRP A 58 -0.86 5.73 12.76
N VAL A 59 -1.60 4.82 12.12
CA VAL A 59 -1.64 3.40 12.47
C VAL A 59 -0.27 2.74 12.32
N LEU A 60 0.48 3.15 11.29
CA LEU A 60 1.78 2.59 10.92
C LEU A 60 2.92 3.47 11.44
N ASP A 61 2.76 4.80 11.39
CA ASP A 61 3.77 5.75 11.80
C ASP A 61 3.84 5.82 13.34
N LYS A 62 4.78 5.07 13.93
CA LYS A 62 4.97 4.97 15.38
C LYS A 62 5.99 5.97 15.90
N LEU A 63 6.91 6.41 15.04
CA LEU A 63 7.97 7.34 15.45
C LEU A 63 7.46 8.78 15.38
N LYS A 64 7.89 9.60 16.35
CA LYS A 64 7.56 11.04 16.35
C LYS A 64 8.04 11.73 15.07
N ALA A 65 9.24 11.38 14.61
CA ALA A 65 9.82 11.93 13.38
C ALA A 65 9.00 11.57 12.12
N GLU A 66 8.42 10.37 12.05
CA GLU A 66 7.53 9.97 10.95
C GLU A 66 6.29 10.86 10.90
N ARG A 67 5.65 11.06 12.05
CA ARG A 67 4.44 11.89 12.20
C ARG A 67 4.72 13.37 11.91
N GLU A 68 5.82 13.90 12.43
CA GLU A 68 6.25 15.29 12.20
C GLU A 68 6.57 15.56 10.73
N ARG A 69 7.20 14.60 10.04
CA ARG A 69 7.59 14.76 8.62
C ARG A 69 6.54 14.26 7.62
N GLY A 70 5.60 13.42 8.05
CA GLY A 70 4.59 12.80 7.17
C GLY A 70 5.18 11.73 6.24
N ILE A 71 6.28 11.09 6.66
CA ILE A 71 6.95 10.02 5.90
C ILE A 71 7.08 8.78 6.79
N THR A 72 6.91 7.60 6.22
CA THR A 72 7.19 6.33 6.92
C THR A 72 8.68 6.03 6.80
N ILE A 73 9.34 5.78 7.93
CA ILE A 73 10.78 5.53 8.05
C ILE A 73 11.02 4.04 8.33
N ASP A 74 10.22 3.43 9.20
CA ASP A 74 10.41 2.04 9.64
C ASP A 74 9.31 1.09 9.11
N ILE A 75 9.67 -0.18 8.94
CA ILE A 75 8.75 -1.22 8.49
C ILE A 75 7.97 -1.74 9.69
N THR A 76 6.64 -1.63 9.64
CA THR A 76 5.77 -2.21 10.68
C THR A 76 5.09 -3.48 10.18
N LEU A 77 5.25 -4.57 10.94
CA LEU A 77 4.52 -5.81 10.72
C LEU A 77 3.14 -5.74 11.40
N TRP A 78 2.09 -5.94 10.61
CA TRP A 78 0.69 -6.03 11.08
C TRP A 78 0.08 -7.38 10.73
N LYS A 79 -0.76 -7.89 11.62
CA LYS A 79 -1.58 -9.09 11.40
C LYS A 79 -3.05 -8.68 11.39
N PHE A 80 -3.79 -9.10 10.38
CA PHE A 80 -5.23 -8.87 10.25
C PHE A 80 -5.89 -10.09 9.63
N GLU A 81 -7.18 -10.30 9.91
CA GLU A 81 -7.95 -11.41 9.37
C GLU A 81 -8.87 -10.96 8.24
N THR A 82 -9.06 -11.82 7.24
CA THR A 82 -10.17 -11.70 6.29
C THR A 82 -11.19 -12.82 6.50
N THR A 83 -12.39 -12.67 5.93
CA THR A 83 -13.46 -13.67 6.04
C THR A 83 -13.12 -15.00 5.38
N LYS A 84 -12.30 -14.99 4.32
CA LYS A 84 -11.97 -16.19 3.53
C LYS A 84 -10.58 -16.74 3.78
N TYR A 85 -9.64 -15.91 4.21
CA TYR A 85 -8.23 -16.28 4.26
C TYR A 85 -7.57 -15.72 5.52
N TYR A 86 -6.83 -16.57 6.22
CA TYR A 86 -5.40 -16.30 6.31
C TYR A 86 -4.81 -17.22 5.21
N CYS A 87 -3.88 -16.81 4.36
CA CYS A 87 -3.49 -17.51 3.11
C CYS A 87 -1.97 -17.57 2.94
N THR A 88 -1.34 -18.49 2.22
CA THR A 88 0.05 -18.28 1.76
C THR A 88 0.08 -17.35 0.54
N ALA A 89 0.91 -16.31 0.54
CA ALA A 89 1.57 -15.72 -0.64
C ALA A 89 2.46 -14.53 -0.25
N ASP A 90 3.67 -14.46 -0.81
CA ASP A 90 4.47 -13.24 -0.89
C ASP A 90 3.83 -12.33 -1.95
N CYS A 91 2.77 -11.61 -1.58
CA CYS A 91 2.02 -10.75 -2.50
C CYS A 91 2.43 -9.29 -2.31
N ALA A 92 2.75 -8.61 -3.40
CA ALA A 92 2.97 -7.17 -3.39
C ALA A 92 1.65 -6.44 -3.68
N VAL A 93 1.32 -5.44 -2.87
CA VAL A 93 0.27 -4.46 -3.18
C VAL A 93 0.97 -3.19 -3.65
N LEU A 94 0.87 -2.90 -4.94
CA LEU A 94 1.46 -1.73 -5.57
C LEU A 94 0.46 -0.58 -5.57
N ILE A 95 0.69 0.41 -4.71
CA ILE A 95 -0.12 1.62 -4.67
C ILE A 95 0.44 2.65 -5.65
N ILE A 96 -0.37 2.99 -6.64
CA ILE A 96 -0.04 3.90 -7.73
C ILE A 96 -0.71 5.24 -7.47
N ASP A 97 0.07 6.33 -7.50
CA ASP A 97 -0.50 7.67 -7.52
C ASP A 97 -1.12 7.92 -8.89
N SER A 98 -2.42 8.23 -8.92
CA SER A 98 -3.13 8.56 -10.17
C SER A 98 -3.36 10.05 -10.40
N THR A 99 -2.70 10.92 -9.65
CA THR A 99 -2.68 12.35 -9.97
C THR A 99 -1.71 12.67 -11.09
N THR A 100 -2.01 13.72 -11.85
CA THR A 100 -1.07 14.32 -12.79
C THR A 100 0.19 14.80 -12.07
N GLY A 101 1.36 14.47 -12.61
CA GLY A 101 2.67 14.71 -12.01
C GLY A 101 3.10 13.59 -11.08
N GLY A 102 2.21 13.14 -10.17
CA GLY A 102 2.50 12.05 -9.23
C GLY A 102 2.68 10.70 -9.92
N PHE A 103 1.81 10.40 -10.89
CA PHE A 103 1.92 9.18 -11.69
C PHE A 103 3.23 9.16 -12.50
N GLU A 104 3.49 10.25 -13.23
CA GLU A 104 4.65 10.38 -14.11
C GLU A 104 5.97 10.34 -13.32
N ALA A 105 6.02 10.95 -12.14
CA ALA A 105 7.17 10.83 -11.23
C ALA A 105 7.39 9.39 -10.78
N GLY A 106 6.32 8.68 -10.39
CA GLY A 106 6.38 7.30 -9.93
C GLY A 106 6.80 6.30 -11.01
N ILE A 107 6.34 6.48 -12.26
CA ILE A 107 6.63 5.58 -13.40
C ILE A 107 7.84 6.03 -14.25
N SER A 108 8.48 7.14 -13.87
CA SER A 108 9.73 7.60 -14.48
C SER A 108 10.86 6.56 -14.35
N LYS A 109 11.94 6.71 -15.12
CA LYS A 109 13.06 5.76 -15.11
C LYS A 109 13.65 5.54 -13.71
N ASP A 110 13.72 6.61 -12.91
CA ASP A 110 14.24 6.62 -11.55
C ASP A 110 13.09 6.64 -10.51
N GLY A 111 11.87 6.35 -10.97
CA GLY A 111 10.67 6.35 -10.16
C GLY A 111 10.56 5.10 -9.29
N GLN A 112 10.31 5.31 -8.00
CA GLN A 112 10.22 4.22 -7.02
C GLN A 112 9.13 3.18 -7.33
N THR A 113 8.03 3.54 -8.02
CA THR A 113 7.00 2.54 -8.39
C THR A 113 7.60 1.45 -9.29
N ARG A 114 8.48 1.85 -10.22
CA ARG A 114 9.18 0.91 -11.11
C ARG A 114 10.22 0.10 -10.37
N GLU A 115 11.07 0.78 -9.61
CA GLU A 115 12.13 0.14 -8.83
C GLU A 115 11.55 -0.91 -7.87
N HIS A 116 10.51 -0.57 -7.10
CA HIS A 116 9.89 -1.50 -6.18
C HIS A 116 9.25 -2.70 -6.87
N ALA A 117 8.59 -2.51 -8.02
CA ALA A 117 7.99 -3.62 -8.76
C ALA A 117 9.06 -4.59 -9.31
N LEU A 118 10.18 -4.06 -9.79
CA LEU A 118 11.35 -4.83 -10.23
C LEU A 118 11.99 -5.59 -9.06
N LEU A 119 12.22 -4.94 -7.93
CA LEU A 119 12.77 -5.56 -6.73
C LEU A 119 11.87 -6.69 -6.23
N ALA A 120 10.55 -6.45 -6.13
CA ALA A 120 9.59 -7.47 -5.73
C ALA A 120 9.69 -8.72 -6.64
N PHE A 121 9.72 -8.53 -7.97
CA PHE A 121 9.79 -9.64 -8.91
C PHE A 121 11.09 -10.45 -8.78
N THR A 122 12.20 -9.73 -8.56
CA THR A 122 13.55 -10.27 -8.42
C THR A 122 13.71 -11.06 -7.12
N LEU A 123 13.07 -10.60 -6.05
CA LEU A 123 12.99 -11.30 -4.75
C LEU A 123 11.99 -12.47 -4.75
N GLY A 124 11.36 -12.77 -5.88
CA GLY A 124 10.49 -13.94 -6.04
C GLY A 124 9.00 -13.68 -5.83
N VAL A 125 8.57 -12.44 -5.58
CA VAL A 125 7.15 -12.07 -5.48
C VAL A 125 6.53 -12.17 -6.88
N LYS A 126 5.76 -13.23 -7.13
CA LYS A 126 5.10 -13.46 -8.43
C LYS A 126 3.64 -13.01 -8.47
N GLN A 127 3.04 -12.75 -7.31
CA GLN A 127 1.67 -12.26 -7.19
C GLN A 127 1.67 -10.77 -6.86
N MET A 128 0.87 -10.00 -7.58
CA MET A 128 0.75 -8.56 -7.41
C MET A 128 -0.69 -8.11 -7.55
N ILE A 129 -1.08 -7.15 -6.73
CA ILE A 129 -2.31 -6.37 -6.87
C ILE A 129 -1.90 -4.92 -7.06
N CYS A 130 -2.41 -4.27 -8.08
CA CYS A 130 -2.23 -2.85 -8.30
C CYS A 130 -3.44 -2.10 -7.72
N CYS A 131 -3.21 -0.95 -7.10
CA CYS A 131 -4.29 -0.07 -6.65
C CYS A 131 -4.02 1.34 -7.17
N CYS A 132 -4.83 1.79 -8.12
CA CYS A 132 -4.82 3.18 -8.58
C CYS A 132 -5.51 4.05 -7.53
N ASN A 133 -4.73 4.80 -6.76
CA ASN A 133 -5.27 5.69 -5.74
C ASN A 133 -5.51 7.07 -6.33
N LYS A 134 -6.67 7.68 -6.05
CA LYS A 134 -7.16 9.01 -6.54
C LYS A 134 -8.13 8.94 -7.75
N ALA A 135 -7.83 9.50 -8.93
CA ALA A 135 -8.84 9.80 -9.97
C ALA A 135 -8.59 9.33 -11.42
N ARG A 136 -7.36 8.99 -11.86
CA ARG A 136 -7.09 8.50 -13.24
C ARG A 136 -6.96 6.96 -13.24
N TYR A 137 -7.61 6.26 -14.18
CA TYR A 137 -7.60 4.78 -14.18
C TYR A 137 -7.15 4.17 -15.50
N ASP A 138 -7.91 4.29 -16.59
CA ASP A 138 -7.69 3.50 -17.82
C ASP A 138 -6.31 3.67 -18.45
N GLU A 139 -5.82 4.91 -18.53
CA GLU A 139 -4.48 5.24 -19.02
C GLU A 139 -3.38 4.59 -18.17
N ILE A 140 -3.54 4.67 -16.83
CA ILE A 140 -2.58 4.13 -15.86
C ILE A 140 -2.54 2.62 -15.95
N VAL A 141 -3.69 1.95 -16.04
CA VAL A 141 -3.74 0.49 -16.20
C VAL A 141 -2.97 0.07 -17.44
N LYS A 142 -3.15 0.78 -18.56
CA LYS A 142 -2.44 0.47 -19.81
C LYS A 142 -0.92 0.63 -19.66
N GLU A 143 -0.47 1.75 -19.14
CA GLU A 143 0.96 2.05 -18.99
C GLU A 143 1.65 1.13 -17.98
N VAL A 144 1.03 0.96 -16.81
CA VAL A 144 1.58 0.11 -15.74
C VAL A 144 1.56 -1.35 -16.17
N SER A 145 0.50 -1.83 -16.83
CA SER A 145 0.48 -3.19 -17.38
C SER A 145 1.60 -3.43 -18.39
N SER A 146 1.85 -2.47 -19.29
CA SER A 146 2.95 -2.53 -20.25
C SER A 146 4.31 -2.61 -19.54
N TYR A 147 4.50 -1.81 -18.48
CA TYR A 147 5.72 -1.86 -17.69
C TYR A 147 5.88 -3.17 -16.92
N LEU A 148 4.85 -3.63 -16.20
CA LEU A 148 4.89 -4.88 -15.42
C LEU A 148 5.14 -6.10 -16.31
N LYS A 149 4.62 -6.09 -17.54
CA LYS A 149 4.95 -7.10 -18.56
C LYS A 149 6.44 -7.12 -18.91
N LYS A 150 7.09 -5.95 -19.00
CA LYS A 150 8.55 -5.84 -19.24
C LYS A 150 9.36 -6.33 -18.04
N VAL A 151 8.87 -6.13 -16.82
CA VAL A 151 9.50 -6.66 -15.60
C VAL A 151 9.43 -8.18 -15.55
N GLY A 152 8.34 -8.78 -16.07
CA GLY A 152 8.15 -10.22 -16.16
C GLY A 152 6.87 -10.74 -15.51
N TYR A 153 5.99 -9.86 -15.01
CA TYR A 153 4.67 -10.25 -14.55
C TYR A 153 3.73 -10.54 -15.72
N ASN A 154 2.66 -11.31 -15.47
CA ASN A 154 1.55 -11.46 -16.40
C ASN A 154 0.42 -10.46 -16.02
N PRO A 155 0.18 -9.39 -16.80
CA PRO A 155 -0.83 -8.39 -16.49
C PRO A 155 -2.27 -8.93 -16.39
N GLU A 156 -2.59 -10.01 -17.12
CA GLU A 156 -3.94 -10.61 -17.10
C GLU A 156 -4.28 -11.23 -15.73
N LYS A 157 -3.26 -11.53 -14.92
CA LYS A 157 -3.41 -12.08 -13.57
C LYS A 157 -3.30 -11.03 -12.48
N ILE A 158 -3.03 -9.77 -12.83
CA ILE A 158 -2.86 -8.67 -11.88
C ILE A 158 -4.19 -7.91 -11.80
N PRO A 159 -4.87 -7.91 -10.64
CA PRO A 159 -6.00 -7.03 -10.41
C PRO A 159 -5.52 -5.58 -10.37
N PHE A 160 -6.30 -4.69 -10.97
CA PHE A 160 -6.16 -3.24 -10.90
C PHE A 160 -7.39 -2.62 -10.25
#